data_AF-A0A957P6M1-F1
#
_entry.id   AF-A0A957P6M1-F1
#
_cell.length_a   1.000
_cell.length_b   1.000
_cell.length_c   1.000
_cell.angle_alpha   90.00
_cell.angle_beta   90.00
_cell.angle_gamma   90.00
#
_symmetry.space_group_name_H-M   'P 1'
#
loop_
_entity.id
_entity.type
_entity.pdbx_description
1 polymer ?
#
loop_
_entity_poly.entity_id
_entity_poly.type
_entity_poly.pdbx_seq_one_letter_code
_entity_poly.pdbx_strand_id
1 'polypeptide(L)'
;MTLAEKAALCTGASAWTTTPIERLDIPELLMTDGPHGVRRVPDVNSMGAPSLPATCFPTASALAASWDVALLREMGQALAVEAQAQGVGLLLGPGINMKRSPLCGRNFEYFAEDPLLAGELAAALISGIQSQGVGTSLKHFAANNQETRRFTVNADVDERTLREIYLPAFEIVVKKAQPWSIMCAYNKLNGTFCSEHKQLLIHILKDEWGFEGFVVSDWGAVRDRVAALAGGLDLEMPGPKARRTQEVIDAVHAGQLSEAVLNEAARRILRIVFKVATFPKPSASTFDADAHHALARRIAGETIVLLKNEGLLPLPKDGYIAVIGRSAQAAHIQGGGSSHINPTQVDVPFAEVQALASDAEVVYSQGYPAGLEFDQTLIEAAVQTAQDADVALLY
;
A
#
# COMPACT_ATOMS: atom_id res chain seq x y z
N MET A 1 -3.65 -17.37 -28.43
CA MET A 1 -4.79 -17.32 -27.50
C MET A 1 -6.07 -17.11 -28.29
N THR A 2 -7.15 -17.77 -27.90
CA THR A 2 -8.50 -17.50 -28.43
C THR A 2 -9.01 -16.15 -27.93
N LEU A 3 -10.09 -15.62 -28.52
CA LEU A 3 -10.72 -14.39 -28.05
C LEU A 3 -11.20 -14.53 -26.59
N ALA A 4 -11.82 -15.66 -26.24
CA ALA A 4 -12.30 -15.94 -24.90
C ALA A 4 -11.16 -16.01 -23.86
N GLU A 5 -10.03 -16.64 -24.20
CA GLU A 5 -8.84 -16.68 -23.33
C GLU A 5 -8.29 -15.27 -23.07
N LYS A 6 -8.24 -14.40 -24.10
CA LYS A 6 -7.77 -13.02 -23.94
C LYS A 6 -8.72 -12.20 -23.06
N ALA A 7 -10.03 -12.32 -23.29
CA ALA A 7 -11.06 -11.64 -22.50
C ALA A 7 -11.03 -12.07 -21.02
N ALA A 8 -10.86 -13.37 -20.77
CA ALA A 8 -10.77 -13.93 -19.43
C ALA A 8 -9.50 -13.47 -18.71
N LEU A 9 -8.34 -13.42 -19.40
CA LEU A 9 -7.09 -12.94 -18.82
C LEU A 9 -7.17 -11.50 -18.29
N CYS A 10 -8.01 -10.67 -18.89
CA CYS A 10 -8.21 -9.27 -18.49
C CYS A 10 -9.14 -9.12 -17.27
N THR A 11 -9.58 -10.22 -16.65
CA THR A 11 -10.39 -10.26 -15.41
C THR A 11 -9.72 -11.20 -14.41
N GLY A 12 -9.78 -10.88 -13.12
CA GLY A 12 -9.30 -11.80 -12.08
C GLY A 12 -9.98 -13.17 -12.15
N ALA A 13 -9.24 -14.24 -11.81
CA ALA A 13 -9.83 -15.57 -11.60
C ALA A 13 -10.39 -15.73 -10.19
N SER A 14 -9.84 -14.99 -9.23
CA SER A 14 -10.29 -14.93 -7.84
C SER A 14 -10.30 -13.47 -7.37
N ALA A 15 -10.43 -13.27 -6.05
CA ALA A 15 -10.27 -11.93 -5.47
C ALA A 15 -8.83 -11.40 -5.56
N TRP A 16 -7.85 -12.28 -5.80
CA TRP A 16 -6.42 -11.96 -5.66
C TRP A 16 -5.54 -12.54 -6.77
N THR A 17 -6.07 -13.25 -7.76
CA THR A 17 -5.26 -13.90 -8.81
C THR A 17 -5.66 -13.51 -10.23
N THR A 18 -4.68 -13.43 -11.13
CA THR A 18 -4.93 -13.36 -12.57
C THR A 18 -5.47 -14.70 -13.09
N THR A 19 -6.18 -14.67 -14.22
CA THR A 19 -6.70 -15.90 -14.82
C THR A 19 -5.58 -16.74 -15.46
N PRO A 20 -5.33 -17.99 -15.00
CA PRO A 20 -4.39 -18.91 -15.64
C PRO A 20 -4.96 -19.45 -16.96
N ILE A 21 -4.09 -19.86 -17.88
CA ILE A 21 -4.47 -20.51 -19.14
C ILE A 21 -3.66 -21.80 -19.30
N GLU A 22 -4.16 -22.90 -18.72
CA GLU A 22 -3.47 -24.20 -18.63
C GLU A 22 -3.03 -24.73 -20.00
N ARG A 23 -3.87 -24.60 -21.03
CA ARG A 23 -3.58 -25.06 -22.40
C ARG A 23 -2.31 -24.40 -23.00
N LEU A 24 -1.90 -23.26 -22.47
CA LEU A 24 -0.77 -22.47 -22.95
C LEU A 24 0.34 -22.35 -21.88
N ASP A 25 0.27 -23.12 -20.80
CA ASP A 25 1.20 -23.06 -19.67
C ASP A 25 1.35 -21.64 -19.08
N ILE A 26 0.27 -20.85 -19.10
CA ILE A 26 0.25 -19.52 -18.47
C ILE A 26 -0.17 -19.70 -17.00
N PRO A 27 0.73 -19.45 -16.04
CA PRO A 27 0.42 -19.61 -14.62
C PRO A 27 -0.47 -18.47 -14.12
N GLU A 28 -1.08 -18.68 -12.96
CA GLU A 28 -1.69 -17.58 -12.20
C GLU A 28 -0.62 -16.71 -11.53
N LEU A 29 -0.90 -15.42 -11.46
CA LEU A 29 -0.14 -14.45 -10.67
C LEU A 29 -0.98 -14.06 -9.45
N LEU A 30 -0.48 -14.36 -8.26
CA LEU A 30 -1.06 -13.90 -7.00
C LEU A 30 -0.63 -12.46 -6.72
N MET A 31 -1.61 -11.60 -6.49
CA MET A 31 -1.45 -10.23 -6.02
C MET A 31 -2.17 -10.02 -4.69
N THR A 32 -1.60 -9.21 -3.80
CA THR A 32 -2.23 -8.94 -2.51
C THR A 32 -1.82 -7.58 -1.96
N ASP A 33 -2.58 -7.07 -1.00
CA ASP A 33 -2.18 -5.89 -0.23
C ASP A 33 -0.88 -6.17 0.57
N GLY A 34 -0.10 -5.19 0.99
CA GLY A 34 -0.30 -3.76 0.77
C GLY A 34 1.00 -2.96 0.90
N PRO A 35 0.90 -1.65 1.15
CA PRO A 35 2.02 -0.72 0.98
C PRO A 35 3.12 -0.82 2.06
N HIS A 36 2.87 -1.46 3.21
CA HIS A 36 3.80 -1.52 4.34
C HIS A 36 3.83 -2.91 5.03
N GLY A 37 3.51 -3.97 4.28
CA GLY A 37 3.51 -5.36 4.75
C GLY A 37 2.78 -6.30 3.78
N VAL A 38 3.05 -7.60 3.87
CA VAL A 38 2.41 -8.62 3.01
C VAL A 38 1.11 -9.13 3.64
N ARG A 39 -0.03 -8.65 3.15
CA ARG A 39 -1.37 -9.01 3.63
C ARG A 39 -1.97 -10.18 2.85
N ARG A 40 -1.23 -11.27 2.72
CA ARG A 40 -1.72 -12.46 2.01
C ARG A 40 -2.79 -13.19 2.82
N VAL A 41 -3.99 -13.34 2.26
CA VAL A 41 -5.03 -14.19 2.86
C VAL A 41 -4.80 -15.67 2.49
N PRO A 42 -5.18 -16.63 3.36
CA PRO A 42 -5.07 -18.06 3.03
C PRO A 42 -5.98 -18.50 1.86
N ASP A 43 -7.21 -17.97 1.81
CA ASP A 43 -8.17 -18.23 0.74
C ASP A 43 -8.19 -17.05 -0.25
N VAL A 44 -7.69 -17.30 -1.46
CA VAL A 44 -7.61 -16.31 -2.54
C VAL A 44 -8.97 -15.81 -3.04
N ASN A 45 -10.07 -16.45 -2.63
CA ASN A 45 -11.44 -16.01 -2.94
C ASN A 45 -12.01 -15.07 -1.87
N SER A 46 -11.38 -14.95 -0.70
CA SER A 46 -11.84 -14.13 0.40
C SER A 46 -11.14 -12.77 0.43
N MET A 47 -11.91 -11.67 0.48
CA MET A 47 -11.33 -10.33 0.68
C MET A 47 -11.17 -9.94 2.15
N GLY A 48 -11.87 -10.65 3.04
CA GLY A 48 -12.04 -10.26 4.46
C GLY A 48 -11.47 -11.25 5.46
N ALA A 49 -10.86 -12.35 5.01
CA ALA A 49 -10.19 -13.28 5.91
C ALA A 49 -8.98 -12.61 6.61
N PRO A 50 -8.65 -13.02 7.85
CA PRO A 50 -7.39 -12.65 8.47
C PRO A 50 -6.21 -13.05 7.56
N SER A 51 -5.25 -12.14 7.40
CA SER A 51 -4.04 -12.44 6.63
C SER A 51 -3.12 -13.38 7.40
N LEU A 52 -2.22 -14.03 6.67
CA LEU A 52 -1.05 -14.65 7.26
C LEU A 52 -0.20 -13.61 8.01
N PRO A 53 0.56 -14.06 9.02
CA PRO A 53 1.53 -13.20 9.69
C PRO A 53 2.58 -12.65 8.71
N ALA A 54 2.89 -11.36 8.83
CA ALA A 54 3.94 -10.67 8.10
C ALA A 54 4.53 -9.56 8.95
N THR A 55 5.71 -9.03 8.59
CA THR A 55 6.25 -7.86 9.27
C THR A 55 5.40 -6.64 8.97
N CYS A 56 4.96 -5.95 10.01
CA CYS A 56 4.25 -4.67 9.89
C CYS A 56 5.26 -3.52 9.92
N PHE A 57 5.76 -3.13 8.75
CA PHE A 57 6.69 -2.00 8.63
C PHE A 57 5.99 -0.66 8.91
N PRO A 58 6.75 0.40 9.25
CA PRO A 58 6.19 1.74 9.39
C PRO A 58 5.42 2.19 8.14
N THR A 59 4.31 2.88 8.37
CA THR A 59 3.43 3.36 7.30
C THR A 59 4.12 4.42 6.43
N ALA A 60 3.67 4.62 5.19
CA ALA A 60 4.28 5.61 4.29
C ALA A 60 4.33 7.03 4.88
N SER A 61 3.34 7.38 5.72
CA SER A 61 3.36 8.66 6.44
C SER A 61 4.52 8.80 7.42
N ALA A 62 4.92 7.71 8.09
CA ALA A 62 6.10 7.67 8.94
C ALA A 62 7.37 7.60 8.08
N LEU A 63 7.41 6.71 7.07
CA LEU A 63 8.55 6.57 6.16
C LEU A 63 8.95 7.90 5.49
N ALA A 64 7.99 8.75 5.16
CA ALA A 64 8.26 10.07 4.60
C ALA A 64 9.06 10.99 5.54
N ALA A 65 8.97 10.77 6.85
CA ALA A 65 9.71 11.54 7.84
C ALA A 65 11.19 11.16 7.92
N SER A 66 11.63 10.02 7.37
CA SER A 66 13.06 9.68 7.32
C SER A 66 13.82 10.43 6.23
N TRP A 67 13.14 10.83 5.15
CA TRP A 67 13.75 11.39 3.93
C TRP A 67 14.84 10.47 3.31
N ASP A 68 14.86 9.18 3.69
CA ASP A 68 15.94 8.26 3.35
C ASP A 68 15.54 7.28 2.23
N VAL A 69 15.99 7.59 1.03
CA VAL A 69 15.82 6.78 -0.18
C VAL A 69 16.46 5.38 -0.02
N ALA A 70 17.61 5.27 0.63
CA ALA A 70 18.30 3.99 0.80
C ALA A 70 17.54 3.08 1.77
N LEU A 71 17.03 3.65 2.87
CA LEU A 71 16.20 2.95 3.85
C LEU A 71 14.94 2.34 3.21
N LEU A 72 14.26 3.09 2.34
CA LEU A 72 13.07 2.58 1.64
C LEU A 72 13.40 1.50 0.63
N ARG A 73 14.56 1.57 -0.02
CA ARG A 73 15.03 0.50 -0.91
C ARG A 73 15.28 -0.79 -0.14
N GLU A 74 15.91 -0.69 1.03
CA GLU A 74 16.17 -1.83 1.92
C GLU A 74 14.86 -2.44 2.45
N MET A 75 13.93 -1.62 2.92
CA MET A 75 12.58 -2.06 3.30
C MET A 75 11.89 -2.80 2.14
N GLY A 76 12.02 -2.27 0.92
CA GLY A 76 11.46 -2.91 -0.27
C GLY A 76 12.02 -4.30 -0.55
N GLN A 77 13.31 -4.51 -0.31
CA GLN A 77 13.93 -5.83 -0.45
C GLN A 77 13.38 -6.82 0.59
N ALA A 78 13.23 -6.41 1.84
CA ALA A 78 12.65 -7.24 2.90
C ALA A 78 11.19 -7.63 2.59
N LEU A 79 10.37 -6.66 2.14
CA LEU A 79 8.99 -6.93 1.71
C LEU A 79 8.90 -7.97 0.59
N ALA A 80 9.81 -7.90 -0.38
CA ALA A 80 9.82 -8.86 -1.47
C ALA A 80 10.24 -10.26 -1.03
N VAL A 81 11.18 -10.38 -0.08
CA VAL A 81 11.53 -11.67 0.53
C VAL A 81 10.31 -12.31 1.19
N GLU A 82 9.53 -11.55 1.96
CA GLU A 82 8.29 -12.06 2.56
C GLU A 82 7.25 -12.43 1.51
N ALA A 83 7.09 -11.58 0.48
CA ALA A 83 6.14 -11.84 -0.60
C ALA A 83 6.49 -13.13 -1.35
N GLN A 84 7.77 -13.37 -1.65
CA GLN A 84 8.22 -14.62 -2.27
C GLN A 84 7.98 -15.84 -1.37
N ALA A 85 8.31 -15.75 -0.08
CA ALA A 85 8.05 -16.81 0.89
C ALA A 85 6.55 -17.17 0.98
N GLN A 86 5.67 -16.19 0.72
CA GLN A 86 4.22 -16.35 0.70
C GLN A 86 3.62 -16.61 -0.70
N GLY A 87 4.45 -16.79 -1.73
CA GLY A 87 4.01 -17.07 -3.10
C GLY A 87 3.35 -15.88 -3.82
N VAL A 88 3.56 -14.66 -3.33
CA VAL A 88 3.02 -13.42 -3.89
C VAL A 88 3.98 -12.86 -4.94
N GLY A 89 3.45 -12.59 -6.14
CA GLY A 89 4.23 -12.02 -7.24
C GLY A 89 4.01 -10.54 -7.50
N LEU A 90 2.99 -9.93 -6.88
CA LEU A 90 2.66 -8.51 -7.05
C LEU A 90 2.08 -7.94 -5.74
N LEU A 91 2.76 -6.95 -5.16
CA LEU A 91 2.26 -6.22 -3.99
C LEU A 91 1.45 -4.99 -4.42
N LEU A 92 0.26 -4.81 -3.85
CA LEU A 92 -0.63 -3.67 -4.14
C LEU A 92 -0.19 -2.43 -3.36
N GLY A 93 0.92 -1.84 -3.76
CA GLY A 93 1.44 -0.59 -3.25
C GLY A 93 2.75 -0.21 -3.95
N PRO A 94 3.37 0.91 -3.56
CA PRO A 94 2.92 1.83 -2.52
C PRO A 94 1.77 2.75 -2.93
N GLY A 95 1.13 3.37 -1.94
CA GLY A 95 0.18 4.46 -2.12
C GLY A 95 0.89 5.81 -2.19
N ILE A 96 0.59 6.64 -3.20
CA ILE A 96 1.27 7.94 -3.41
C ILE A 96 0.32 9.09 -3.71
N ASN A 97 -0.96 8.98 -3.34
CA ASN A 97 -1.89 10.10 -3.51
C ASN A 97 -1.46 11.27 -2.60
N MET A 98 -1.47 12.49 -3.14
CA MET A 98 -1.10 13.68 -2.37
C MET A 98 -1.99 13.87 -1.14
N LYS A 99 -1.39 14.23 0.00
CA LYS A 99 -2.13 14.58 1.23
C LYS A 99 -2.79 15.96 1.12
N ARG A 100 -3.76 16.12 0.21
CA ARG A 100 -4.48 17.39 -0.03
C ARG A 100 -5.15 17.93 1.24
N SER A 101 -5.75 17.05 2.02
CA SER A 101 -6.42 17.37 3.27
C SER A 101 -5.89 16.44 4.35
N PRO A 102 -5.55 16.95 5.56
CA PRO A 102 -5.12 16.10 6.66
C PRO A 102 -6.23 15.13 7.12
N LEU A 103 -7.49 15.42 6.79
CA LEU A 103 -8.67 14.62 7.17
C LEU A 103 -8.90 13.38 6.29
N CYS A 104 -8.10 13.17 5.24
CA CYS A 104 -8.23 11.97 4.42
C CYS A 104 -7.83 10.73 5.24
N GLY A 105 -8.78 9.82 5.44
CA GLY A 105 -8.60 8.62 6.27
C GLY A 105 -7.54 7.63 5.78
N ARG A 106 -6.94 7.83 4.60
CA ARG A 106 -5.88 6.99 4.04
C ARG A 106 -4.52 7.67 3.97
N ASN A 107 -4.38 8.88 4.51
CA ASN A 107 -3.11 9.60 4.51
C ASN A 107 -1.97 8.81 5.18
N PHE A 108 -2.27 7.89 6.10
CA PHE A 108 -1.24 7.04 6.71
C PHE A 108 -0.55 6.14 5.66
N GLU A 109 -1.27 5.70 4.61
CA GLU A 109 -0.74 4.91 3.50
C GLU A 109 0.00 5.74 2.44
N TYR A 110 -0.03 7.07 2.53
CA TYR A 110 0.58 7.98 1.56
C TYR A 110 1.80 8.70 2.15
N PHE A 111 2.80 8.99 1.32
CA PHE A 111 4.05 9.59 1.78
C PHE A 111 3.88 11.04 2.23
N ALA A 112 3.53 11.95 1.33
CA ALA A 112 3.62 13.39 1.59
C ALA A 112 2.54 14.20 0.85
N GLU A 113 2.46 15.49 1.20
CA GLU A 113 1.78 16.51 0.39
C GLU A 113 2.65 17.05 -0.75
N ASP A 114 3.97 16.85 -0.68
CA ASP A 114 4.93 17.23 -1.71
C ASP A 114 5.15 16.10 -2.73
N PRO A 115 5.01 16.37 -4.04
CA PRO A 115 5.10 15.33 -5.05
C PRO A 115 6.53 14.85 -5.32
N LEU A 116 7.56 15.67 -5.09
CA LEU A 116 8.95 15.27 -5.27
C LEU A 116 9.33 14.24 -4.19
N LEU A 117 9.11 14.58 -2.92
CA LEU A 117 9.37 13.69 -1.79
C LEU A 117 8.60 12.37 -1.95
N ALA A 118 7.29 12.43 -2.25
CA ALA A 118 6.49 11.24 -2.46
C ALA A 118 6.99 10.38 -3.64
N GLY A 119 7.38 11.02 -4.75
CA GLY A 119 7.87 10.33 -5.94
C GLY A 119 9.22 9.63 -5.73
N GLU A 120 10.19 10.32 -5.12
CA GLU A 120 11.53 9.76 -4.86
C GLU A 120 11.48 8.56 -3.91
N LEU A 121 10.75 8.72 -2.80
CA LEU A 121 10.60 7.68 -1.78
C LEU A 121 9.87 6.45 -2.34
N ALA A 122 8.77 6.65 -3.06
CA ALA A 122 8.04 5.56 -3.69
C ALA A 122 8.88 4.84 -4.77
N ALA A 123 9.66 5.58 -5.57
CA ALA A 123 10.53 5.00 -6.59
C ALA A 123 11.61 4.11 -5.96
N ALA A 124 12.14 4.52 -4.80
CA ALA A 124 13.12 3.75 -4.04
C ALA A 124 12.54 2.44 -3.51
N LEU A 125 11.37 2.51 -2.87
CA LEU A 125 10.65 1.35 -2.36
C LEU A 125 10.31 0.36 -3.48
N ILE A 126 9.77 0.85 -4.60
CA ILE A 126 9.46 0.02 -5.77
C ILE A 126 10.72 -0.63 -6.33
N SER A 127 11.81 0.12 -6.45
CA SER A 127 13.09 -0.43 -6.94
C SER A 127 13.62 -1.53 -6.01
N GLY A 128 13.48 -1.37 -4.70
CA GLY A 128 13.80 -2.39 -3.70
C GLY A 128 13.01 -3.68 -3.93
N ILE A 129 11.68 -3.57 -3.98
CA ILE A 129 10.77 -4.72 -4.16
C ILE A 129 11.05 -5.43 -5.49
N GLN A 130 11.11 -4.68 -6.59
CA GLN A 130 11.29 -5.24 -7.93
C GLN A 130 12.68 -5.81 -8.18
N SER A 131 13.70 -5.38 -7.42
CA SER A 131 15.04 -5.98 -7.48
C SER A 131 15.07 -7.44 -7.03
N GLN A 132 14.08 -7.86 -6.25
CA GLN A 132 13.94 -9.23 -5.73
C GLN A 132 12.87 -10.03 -6.49
N GLY A 133 12.37 -9.54 -7.62
CA GLY A 133 11.48 -10.33 -8.48
C GLY A 133 9.99 -10.28 -8.13
N VAL A 134 9.59 -9.39 -7.23
CA VAL A 134 8.19 -9.14 -6.90
C VAL A 134 7.78 -7.83 -7.54
N GLY A 135 6.62 -7.80 -8.20
CA GLY A 135 6.09 -6.58 -8.80
C GLY A 135 5.43 -5.67 -7.77
N THR A 136 5.21 -4.44 -8.18
CA THR A 136 4.43 -3.45 -7.40
C THR A 136 3.24 -2.95 -8.20
N SER A 137 2.23 -2.44 -7.49
CA SER A 137 1.08 -1.74 -8.09
C SER A 137 0.96 -0.35 -7.47
N LEU A 138 1.57 0.63 -8.13
CA LEU A 138 1.55 2.04 -7.69
C LEU A 138 0.10 2.55 -7.67
N LYS A 139 -0.34 3.15 -6.56
CA LYS A 139 -1.76 3.46 -6.36
C LYS A 139 -2.02 4.79 -5.65
N HIS A 140 -3.20 5.41 -5.79
CA HIS A 140 -4.31 5.10 -6.70
C HIS A 140 -4.35 6.17 -7.78
N PHE A 141 -4.27 5.78 -9.04
CA PHE A 141 -4.09 6.67 -10.16
C PHE A 141 -5.46 7.14 -10.71
N ALA A 142 -5.88 8.39 -10.51
CA ALA A 142 -5.24 9.49 -9.79
C ALA A 142 -6.26 10.33 -9.00
N ALA A 143 -5.77 11.31 -8.24
CA ALA A 143 -6.59 12.28 -7.50
C ALA A 143 -7.60 11.66 -6.50
N ASN A 144 -7.27 10.50 -5.91
CA ASN A 144 -8.07 9.87 -4.87
C ASN A 144 -7.66 10.38 -3.47
N ASN A 145 -8.03 11.61 -3.14
CA ASN A 145 -7.52 12.31 -1.95
C ASN A 145 -8.55 12.43 -0.81
N GLN A 146 -9.64 11.66 -0.85
CA GLN A 146 -10.63 11.57 0.23
C GLN A 146 -11.39 10.24 0.20
N GLU A 147 -11.74 9.71 1.36
CA GLU A 147 -12.54 8.48 1.47
C GLU A 147 -14.05 8.73 1.27
N THR A 148 -14.52 9.89 1.74
CA THR A 148 -15.93 10.28 1.63
C THR A 148 -16.38 10.24 0.18
N ARG A 149 -17.33 9.35 -0.12
CA ARG A 149 -17.92 9.14 -1.44
C ARG A 149 -16.91 8.78 -2.54
N ARG A 150 -15.76 8.17 -2.21
CA ARG A 150 -14.70 7.80 -3.17
C ARG A 150 -15.18 7.03 -4.41
N PHE A 151 -16.27 6.26 -4.30
CA PHE A 151 -16.89 5.53 -5.41
C PHE A 151 -17.74 6.36 -6.39
N THR A 152 -18.01 7.63 -6.07
CA THR A 152 -18.98 8.47 -6.81
C THR A 152 -18.54 9.94 -6.97
N VAL A 153 -17.59 10.40 -6.15
CA VAL A 153 -17.10 11.78 -6.20
C VAL A 153 -16.40 12.07 -7.53
N ASN A 154 -16.54 13.30 -8.00
CA ASN A 154 -15.78 13.84 -9.11
C ASN A 154 -14.74 14.80 -8.55
N ALA A 155 -13.46 14.51 -8.79
CA ALA A 155 -12.38 15.44 -8.56
C ALA A 155 -12.28 16.37 -9.77
N ASP A 156 -12.75 17.62 -9.61
CA ASP A 156 -12.62 18.67 -10.61
C ASP A 156 -11.31 19.43 -10.39
N VAL A 157 -10.33 19.18 -11.27
CA VAL A 157 -8.95 19.68 -11.16
C VAL A 157 -8.51 20.24 -12.51
N ASP A 158 -8.07 21.50 -12.52
CA ASP A 158 -7.52 22.10 -13.74
C ASP A 158 -6.21 21.41 -14.16
N GLU A 159 -5.86 21.54 -15.44
CA GLU A 159 -4.71 20.84 -16.01
C GLU A 159 -3.40 21.18 -15.30
N ARG A 160 -3.19 22.45 -14.93
CA ARG A 160 -1.95 22.88 -14.28
C ARG A 160 -1.83 22.23 -12.90
N THR A 161 -2.87 22.31 -12.08
CA THR A 161 -2.86 21.67 -10.76
C THR A 161 -2.70 20.14 -10.87
N LEU A 162 -3.36 19.51 -11.85
CA LEU A 162 -3.22 18.08 -12.11
C LEU A 162 -1.75 17.72 -12.45
N ARG A 163 -1.14 18.48 -13.35
CA ARG A 163 0.23 18.29 -13.85
C ARG A 163 1.33 18.72 -12.88
N GLU A 164 1.07 19.63 -11.95
CA GLU A 164 2.08 20.14 -11.00
C GLU A 164 1.97 19.52 -9.60
N ILE A 165 0.81 18.95 -9.23
CA ILE A 165 0.59 18.42 -7.86
C ILE A 165 0.25 16.92 -7.87
N TYR A 166 -0.79 16.50 -8.57
CA TYR A 166 -1.33 15.14 -8.39
C TYR A 166 -0.66 14.07 -9.25
N LEU A 167 -0.08 14.45 -10.37
CA LEU A 167 0.58 13.55 -11.31
C LEU A 167 2.11 13.45 -11.17
N PRO A 168 2.88 14.47 -10.74
CA PRO A 168 4.34 14.38 -10.79
C PRO A 168 4.95 13.25 -9.97
N ALA A 169 4.38 12.91 -8.81
CA ALA A 169 4.84 11.76 -8.04
C ALA A 169 4.71 10.43 -8.84
N PHE A 170 3.61 10.25 -9.57
CA PHE A 170 3.42 9.09 -10.45
C PHE A 170 4.40 9.12 -11.63
N GLU A 171 4.60 10.29 -12.25
CA GLU A 171 5.54 10.48 -13.35
C GLU A 171 6.97 10.12 -12.95
N ILE A 172 7.43 10.62 -11.79
CA ILE A 172 8.75 10.31 -11.23
C ILE A 172 8.92 8.79 -11.10
N VAL A 173 7.94 8.11 -10.48
CA VAL A 173 8.00 6.67 -10.26
C VAL A 173 8.01 5.89 -11.57
N VAL A 174 7.16 6.25 -12.54
CA VAL A 174 7.12 5.60 -13.86
C VAL A 174 8.48 5.74 -14.56
N LYS A 175 9.03 6.95 -14.60
CA LYS A 175 10.29 7.24 -15.30
C LYS A 175 11.52 6.65 -14.61
N LYS A 176 11.52 6.54 -13.27
CA LYS A 176 12.69 6.05 -12.51
C LYS A 176 12.66 4.56 -12.18
N ALA A 177 11.49 3.99 -11.94
CA ALA A 177 11.37 2.65 -11.34
C ALA A 177 10.51 1.66 -12.15
N GLN A 178 9.69 2.13 -13.12
CA GLN A 178 8.81 1.29 -13.95
C GLN A 178 8.05 0.24 -13.12
N PRO A 179 7.06 0.65 -12.30
CA PRO A 179 6.28 -0.30 -11.53
C PRO A 179 5.62 -1.31 -12.48
N TRP A 180 5.53 -2.59 -12.09
CA TRP A 180 4.98 -3.61 -12.99
C TRP A 180 3.48 -3.46 -13.20
N SER A 181 2.81 -2.79 -12.29
CA SER A 181 1.41 -2.41 -12.41
C SER A 181 1.16 -1.00 -11.84
N ILE A 182 0.08 -0.38 -12.29
CA ILE A 182 -0.52 0.80 -11.65
C ILE A 182 -2.00 0.51 -11.40
N MET A 183 -2.49 0.85 -10.21
CA MET A 183 -3.90 0.70 -9.86
C MET A 183 -4.66 2.01 -10.13
N CYS A 184 -5.69 1.96 -10.97
CA CYS A 184 -6.56 3.12 -11.18
C CYS A 184 -7.47 3.37 -9.97
N ALA A 185 -7.81 4.63 -9.70
CA ALA A 185 -8.65 5.03 -8.58
C ALA A 185 -10.16 4.76 -8.79
N TYR A 186 -10.93 4.82 -7.69
CA TYR A 186 -12.39 4.70 -7.71
C TYR A 186 -13.12 5.93 -8.25
N ASN A 187 -12.59 7.12 -7.98
CA ASN A 187 -13.30 8.38 -8.24
C ASN A 187 -13.37 8.69 -9.73
N LYS A 188 -14.19 9.69 -10.05
CA LYS A 188 -14.07 10.40 -11.32
C LYS A 188 -13.00 11.48 -11.22
N LEU A 189 -12.35 11.76 -12.33
CA LEU A 189 -11.49 12.91 -12.56
C LEU A 189 -12.09 13.67 -13.74
N ASN A 190 -12.44 14.94 -13.53
CA ASN A 190 -13.02 15.82 -14.54
C ASN A 190 -14.19 15.19 -15.33
N GLY A 191 -15.07 14.46 -14.62
CA GLY A 191 -16.30 13.87 -15.16
C GLY A 191 -16.22 12.40 -15.55
N THR A 192 -15.01 11.84 -15.73
CA THR A 192 -14.81 10.44 -16.18
C THR A 192 -14.20 9.58 -15.08
N PHE A 193 -14.72 8.36 -14.88
CA PHE A 193 -14.12 7.41 -13.92
C PHE A 193 -12.68 7.10 -14.29
N CYS A 194 -11.76 7.07 -13.31
CA CYS A 194 -10.35 6.83 -13.59
C CYS A 194 -10.10 5.49 -14.32
N SER A 195 -10.94 4.47 -14.12
CA SER A 195 -10.87 3.19 -14.85
C SER A 195 -11.21 3.28 -16.34
N GLU A 196 -11.84 4.36 -16.79
CA GLU A 196 -12.34 4.57 -18.16
C GLU A 196 -11.64 5.78 -18.83
N HIS A 197 -10.72 6.43 -18.13
CA HIS A 197 -10.21 7.75 -18.50
C HIS A 197 -9.05 7.65 -19.50
N LYS A 198 -9.37 7.55 -20.80
CA LYS A 198 -8.40 7.41 -21.90
C LYS A 198 -7.23 8.40 -21.86
N GLN A 199 -7.52 9.68 -21.61
CA GLN A 199 -6.47 10.70 -21.49
C GLN A 199 -5.48 10.39 -20.35
N LEU A 200 -5.96 9.84 -19.24
CA LEU A 200 -5.15 9.55 -18.06
C LEU A 200 -4.35 8.26 -18.25
N LEU A 201 -5.02 7.17 -18.64
CA LEU A 201 -4.41 5.84 -18.67
C LEU A 201 -3.62 5.55 -19.97
N ILE A 202 -3.99 6.16 -21.09
CA ILE A 202 -3.29 5.98 -22.37
C ILE A 202 -2.38 7.16 -22.63
N HIS A 203 -2.95 8.36 -22.86
CA HIS A 203 -2.16 9.48 -23.35
C HIS A 203 -1.10 9.95 -22.34
N ILE A 204 -1.48 10.19 -21.09
CA ILE A 204 -0.51 10.59 -20.06
C ILE A 204 0.37 9.41 -19.64
N LEU A 205 -0.25 8.33 -19.15
CA LEU A 205 0.52 7.26 -18.52
C LEU A 205 1.35 6.43 -19.51
N LYS A 206 0.75 5.97 -20.61
CA LYS A 206 1.39 5.04 -21.55
C LYS A 206 2.17 5.79 -22.63
N ASP A 207 1.60 6.82 -23.24
CA ASP A 207 2.21 7.52 -24.37
C ASP A 207 3.25 8.58 -23.93
N GLU A 208 2.89 9.49 -23.01
CA GLU A 208 3.78 10.57 -22.58
C GLU A 208 4.88 10.09 -21.61
N TRP A 209 4.53 9.26 -20.62
CA TRP A 209 5.48 8.80 -19.61
C TRP A 209 6.18 7.49 -19.95
N GLY A 210 5.67 6.72 -20.93
CA GLY A 210 6.26 5.47 -21.36
C GLY A 210 6.10 4.34 -20.35
N PHE A 211 4.94 4.24 -19.68
CA PHE A 211 4.64 3.13 -18.77
C PHE A 211 4.58 1.77 -19.50
N GLU A 212 5.37 0.79 -19.04
CA GLU A 212 5.50 -0.52 -19.69
C GLU A 212 4.71 -1.66 -19.02
N GLY A 213 4.18 -1.43 -17.82
CA GLY A 213 3.40 -2.40 -17.05
C GLY A 213 1.94 -2.52 -17.51
N PHE A 214 1.07 -3.04 -16.64
CA PHE A 214 -0.37 -3.09 -16.86
C PHE A 214 -1.16 -2.30 -15.83
N VAL A 215 -2.29 -1.73 -16.23
CA VAL A 215 -3.21 -1.00 -15.35
C VAL A 215 -4.23 -1.99 -14.78
N VAL A 216 -4.28 -2.08 -13.45
CA VAL A 216 -5.29 -2.87 -12.71
C VAL A 216 -6.34 -1.93 -12.12
N SER A 217 -7.58 -2.39 -11.96
CA SER A 217 -8.59 -1.60 -11.26
C SER A 217 -8.40 -1.69 -9.75
N ASP A 218 -8.73 -0.64 -9.02
CA ASP A 218 -9.13 -0.83 -7.63
C ASP A 218 -10.37 -1.74 -7.56
N TRP A 219 -10.59 -2.40 -6.43
CA TRP A 219 -11.54 -3.51 -6.29
C TRP A 219 -12.99 -3.04 -6.46
N GLY A 220 -13.56 -3.29 -7.64
CA GLY A 220 -14.91 -2.84 -7.99
C GLY A 220 -14.99 -1.41 -8.56
N ALA A 221 -13.87 -0.83 -8.99
CA ALA A 221 -13.86 0.49 -9.64
C ALA A 221 -14.48 0.49 -11.04
N VAL A 222 -14.47 -0.64 -11.75
CA VAL A 222 -14.98 -0.74 -13.13
C VAL A 222 -16.51 -0.65 -13.17
N ARG A 223 -17.02 0.39 -13.84
CA ARG A 223 -18.47 0.56 -14.08
C ARG A 223 -18.89 -0.07 -15.40
N ASP A 224 -18.27 0.38 -16.49
CA ASP A 224 -18.43 -0.18 -17.83
C ASP A 224 -17.17 -0.93 -18.25
N ARG A 225 -17.32 -2.23 -18.54
CA ARG A 225 -16.19 -3.10 -18.85
C ARG A 225 -15.57 -2.81 -20.20
N VAL A 226 -16.39 -2.55 -21.21
CA VAL A 226 -15.94 -2.31 -22.58
C VAL A 226 -15.29 -0.93 -22.66
N ALA A 227 -15.92 0.07 -22.02
CA ALA A 227 -15.36 1.41 -21.93
C ALA A 227 -14.04 1.44 -21.14
N ALA A 228 -13.90 0.63 -20.07
CA ALA A 228 -12.65 0.57 -19.31
C ALA A 228 -11.48 0.03 -20.14
N LEU A 229 -11.69 -1.06 -20.91
CA LEU A 229 -10.68 -1.58 -21.84
C LEU A 229 -10.33 -0.55 -22.91
N ALA A 230 -11.33 0.09 -23.53
CA ALA A 230 -11.12 1.16 -24.51
C ALA A 230 -10.41 2.39 -23.92
N GLY A 231 -10.63 2.65 -22.62
CA GLY A 231 -10.01 3.70 -21.83
C GLY A 231 -8.59 3.38 -21.36
N GLY A 232 -8.10 2.15 -21.57
CA GLY A 232 -6.72 1.75 -21.27
C GLY A 232 -6.54 0.97 -19.97
N LEU A 233 -7.61 0.53 -19.29
CA LEU A 233 -7.53 -0.45 -18.23
C LEU A 233 -7.17 -1.83 -18.81
N ASP A 234 -6.26 -2.55 -18.18
CA ASP A 234 -5.84 -3.88 -18.66
C ASP A 234 -6.49 -5.01 -17.86
N LEU A 235 -6.56 -4.91 -16.52
CA LEU A 235 -7.09 -5.94 -15.62
C LEU A 235 -8.22 -5.41 -14.71
N GLU A 236 -9.40 -6.04 -14.75
CA GLU A 236 -10.47 -5.81 -13.75
C GLU A 236 -10.31 -6.77 -12.56
N MET A 237 -10.29 -6.19 -11.35
CA MET A 237 -10.33 -6.91 -10.08
C MET A 237 -11.54 -6.46 -9.22
N PRO A 238 -12.09 -7.34 -8.37
CA PRO A 238 -11.83 -8.79 -8.29
C PRO A 238 -12.59 -9.57 -9.37
N GLY A 239 -12.30 -10.87 -9.48
CA GLY A 239 -13.12 -11.84 -10.21
C GLY A 239 -13.42 -13.10 -9.39
N PRO A 240 -13.95 -14.18 -10.00
CA PRO A 240 -14.27 -14.32 -11.42
C PRO A 240 -15.57 -13.59 -11.81
N LYS A 241 -15.67 -13.14 -13.06
CA LYS A 241 -16.87 -12.47 -13.58
C LYS A 241 -17.19 -12.92 -15.01
N ALA A 242 -17.73 -14.14 -15.17
CA ALA A 242 -18.05 -14.72 -16.48
C ALA A 242 -18.88 -13.78 -17.38
N ARG A 243 -19.84 -13.04 -16.79
CA ARG A 243 -20.65 -12.04 -17.50
C ARG A 243 -19.79 -10.92 -18.11
N ARG A 244 -18.80 -10.42 -17.37
CA ARG A 244 -17.87 -9.37 -17.84
C ARG A 244 -16.96 -9.88 -18.96
N THR A 245 -16.51 -11.14 -18.88
CA THR A 245 -15.77 -11.79 -19.97
C THR A 245 -16.62 -11.86 -21.24
N GLN A 246 -17.88 -12.26 -21.12
CA GLN A 246 -18.80 -12.34 -22.26
C GLN A 246 -19.09 -10.96 -22.88
N GLU A 247 -19.28 -9.92 -22.06
CA GLU A 247 -19.46 -8.53 -22.54
C GLU A 247 -18.32 -8.10 -23.49
N VAL A 248 -17.07 -8.48 -23.18
CA VAL A 248 -15.91 -8.16 -24.02
C VAL A 248 -15.93 -8.93 -25.34
N ILE A 249 -16.26 -10.23 -25.30
CA ILE A 249 -16.35 -11.08 -26.50
C ILE A 249 -17.41 -10.53 -27.44
N ASP A 250 -18.59 -10.21 -26.90
CA ASP A 250 -19.72 -9.68 -27.66
C ASP A 250 -19.37 -8.32 -28.27
N ALA A 251 -18.73 -7.43 -27.52
CA ALA A 251 -18.29 -6.12 -28.01
C ALA A 251 -17.27 -6.22 -29.15
N VAL A 252 -16.36 -7.20 -29.11
CA VAL A 252 -15.41 -7.44 -30.21
C VAL A 252 -16.12 -7.97 -31.45
N HIS A 253 -17.02 -8.95 -31.30
CA HIS A 253 -17.81 -9.47 -32.41
C HIS A 253 -18.72 -8.40 -33.04
N ALA A 254 -19.26 -7.50 -32.22
CA ALA A 254 -20.10 -6.38 -32.67
C ALA A 254 -19.30 -5.18 -33.23
N GLY A 255 -17.97 -5.21 -33.20
CA GLY A 255 -17.11 -4.12 -33.67
C GLY A 255 -17.08 -2.88 -32.76
N GLN A 256 -17.62 -2.97 -31.54
CA GLN A 256 -17.62 -1.90 -30.53
C GLN A 256 -16.26 -1.77 -29.83
N LEU A 257 -15.51 -2.87 -29.75
CA LEU A 257 -14.14 -2.91 -29.23
C LEU A 257 -13.23 -3.56 -30.27
N SER A 258 -12.11 -2.92 -30.60
CA SER A 258 -11.11 -3.56 -31.46
C SER A 258 -10.42 -4.70 -30.72
N GLU A 259 -10.30 -5.87 -31.33
CA GLU A 259 -9.51 -6.98 -30.77
C GLU A 259 -8.04 -6.56 -30.52
N ALA A 260 -7.52 -5.56 -31.24
CA ALA A 260 -6.18 -5.03 -31.01
C ALA A 260 -6.02 -4.40 -29.61
N VAL A 261 -7.06 -3.75 -29.08
CA VAL A 261 -7.06 -3.20 -27.71
C VAL A 261 -6.94 -4.34 -26.70
N LEU A 262 -7.74 -5.40 -26.89
CA LEU A 262 -7.70 -6.57 -26.03
C LEU A 262 -6.36 -7.32 -26.13
N ASN A 263 -5.76 -7.39 -27.32
CA ASN A 263 -4.44 -7.98 -27.53
C ASN A 263 -3.34 -7.23 -26.75
N GLU A 264 -3.40 -5.89 -26.71
CA GLU A 264 -2.42 -5.10 -25.97
C GLU A 264 -2.59 -5.27 -24.46
N ALA A 265 -3.82 -5.26 -23.95
CA ALA A 265 -4.09 -5.52 -22.54
C ALA A 265 -3.57 -6.91 -22.11
N ALA A 266 -3.90 -7.95 -22.88
CA ALA A 266 -3.40 -9.30 -22.64
C ALA A 266 -1.86 -9.36 -22.71
N ARG A 267 -1.22 -8.69 -23.68
CA ARG A 267 0.24 -8.64 -23.82
C ARG A 267 0.91 -8.03 -22.58
N ARG A 268 0.37 -6.94 -22.04
CA ARG A 268 0.89 -6.28 -20.83
C ARG A 268 0.78 -7.16 -19.59
N ILE A 269 -0.36 -7.84 -19.41
CA ILE A 269 -0.56 -8.78 -18.31
C ILE A 269 0.42 -9.96 -18.43
N LEU A 270 0.49 -10.59 -19.60
CA LEU A 270 1.38 -11.74 -19.84
C LEU A 270 2.85 -11.40 -19.63
N ARG A 271 3.28 -10.20 -20.04
CA ARG A 271 4.65 -9.73 -19.80
C ARG A 271 5.01 -9.82 -18.32
N ILE A 272 4.11 -9.38 -17.43
CA ILE A 272 4.37 -9.40 -15.99
C ILE A 272 4.19 -10.80 -15.39
N VAL A 273 3.16 -11.55 -15.81
CA VAL A 273 2.97 -12.94 -15.38
C VAL A 273 4.21 -13.77 -15.67
N PHE A 274 4.76 -13.69 -16.89
CA PHE A 274 5.98 -14.41 -17.25
C PHE A 274 7.23 -13.83 -16.58
N LYS A 275 7.31 -12.50 -16.40
CA LYS A 275 8.41 -11.89 -15.65
C LYS A 275 8.51 -12.44 -14.23
N VAL A 276 7.39 -12.58 -13.52
CA VAL A 276 7.33 -13.21 -12.20
C VAL A 276 7.64 -14.71 -12.27
N ALA A 277 7.02 -15.43 -13.21
CA ALA A 277 7.16 -16.89 -13.30
C ALA A 277 8.59 -17.34 -13.61
N THR A 278 9.32 -16.54 -14.40
CA THR A 278 10.71 -16.83 -14.81
C THR A 278 11.75 -16.24 -13.86
N PHE A 279 11.36 -15.40 -12.91
CA PHE A 279 12.30 -14.83 -11.95
C PHE A 279 12.86 -15.93 -11.04
N PRO A 280 14.17 -15.94 -10.73
CA PRO A 280 14.76 -16.90 -9.82
C PRO A 280 14.05 -16.90 -8.47
N LYS A 281 13.43 -18.02 -8.11
CA LYS A 281 12.77 -18.15 -6.80
C LYS A 281 13.80 -18.47 -5.72
N PRO A 282 13.63 -17.95 -4.50
CA PRO A 282 14.48 -18.31 -3.38
C PRO A 282 14.34 -19.81 -3.08
N SER A 283 15.43 -20.42 -2.63
CA SER A 283 15.45 -21.84 -2.26
C SER A 283 14.64 -22.13 -0.99
N ALA A 284 14.47 -21.12 -0.13
CA ALA A 284 13.70 -21.19 1.10
C ALA A 284 12.28 -20.64 0.89
N SER A 285 11.29 -21.35 1.45
CA SER A 285 9.88 -20.94 1.51
C SER A 285 9.54 -20.15 2.77
N THR A 286 10.55 -19.63 3.48
CA THR A 286 10.43 -18.91 4.75
C THR A 286 11.28 -17.66 4.72
N PHE A 287 11.03 -16.73 5.64
CA PHE A 287 11.82 -15.52 5.85
C PHE A 287 12.25 -15.43 7.32
N ASP A 288 13.28 -14.63 7.58
CA ASP A 288 13.77 -14.37 8.93
C ASP A 288 12.92 -13.25 9.56
N ALA A 289 11.92 -13.66 10.36
CA ALA A 289 10.99 -12.74 10.99
C ALA A 289 11.68 -11.84 12.02
N ASP A 290 12.73 -12.32 12.71
CA ASP A 290 13.46 -11.54 13.72
C ASP A 290 14.32 -10.47 13.04
N ALA A 291 15.00 -10.82 11.94
CA ALA A 291 15.77 -9.85 11.17
C ALA A 291 14.89 -8.76 10.55
N HIS A 292 13.73 -9.13 10.01
CA HIS A 292 12.79 -8.15 9.46
C HIS A 292 12.13 -7.29 10.55
N HIS A 293 11.84 -7.85 11.72
CA HIS A 293 11.36 -7.08 12.87
C HIS A 293 12.41 -6.08 13.35
N ALA A 294 13.68 -6.50 13.44
CA ALA A 294 14.80 -5.61 13.78
C ALA A 294 14.96 -4.48 12.75
N LEU A 295 14.77 -4.76 11.46
CA LEU A 295 14.73 -3.75 10.41
C LEU A 295 13.56 -2.79 10.61
N ALA A 296 12.35 -3.29 10.86
CA ALA A 296 11.17 -2.47 11.11
C ALA A 296 11.37 -1.56 12.33
N ARG A 297 11.99 -2.05 13.40
CA ARG A 297 12.37 -1.28 14.59
C ARG A 297 13.37 -0.17 14.28
N ARG A 298 14.39 -0.45 13.47
CA ARG A 298 15.35 0.57 13.03
C ARG A 298 14.67 1.66 12.20
N ILE A 299 13.86 1.27 11.21
CA ILE A 299 13.09 2.21 10.39
C ILE A 299 12.17 3.05 11.29
N ALA A 300 11.47 2.44 12.26
CA ALA A 300 10.62 3.17 13.18
C ALA A 300 11.41 4.28 13.92
N GLY A 301 12.61 3.97 14.41
CA GLY A 301 13.50 4.95 15.04
C GLY A 301 13.91 6.10 14.11
N GLU A 302 14.18 5.82 12.83
CA GLU A 302 14.55 6.81 11.81
C GLU A 302 13.37 7.65 11.28
N THR A 303 12.14 7.33 11.70
CA THR A 303 10.92 8.05 11.28
C THR A 303 10.32 8.93 12.38
N ILE A 304 10.91 8.94 13.58
CA ILE A 304 10.48 9.81 14.69
C ILE A 304 10.95 11.23 14.43
N VAL A 305 10.02 12.19 14.47
CA VAL A 305 10.32 13.62 14.36
C VAL A 305 10.28 14.26 15.75
N LEU A 306 11.42 14.75 16.22
CA LEU A 306 11.51 15.51 17.47
C LEU A 306 10.99 16.94 17.28
N LEU A 307 9.73 17.18 17.65
CA LEU A 307 9.07 18.48 17.45
C LEU A 307 9.49 19.54 18.48
N LYS A 308 9.74 19.12 19.73
CA LYS A 308 10.10 20.01 20.84
C LYS A 308 11.07 19.30 21.78
N ASN A 309 12.15 19.98 22.18
CA ASN A 309 13.05 19.53 23.23
C ASN A 309 13.64 20.73 23.97
N GLU A 310 13.31 20.88 25.25
CA GLU A 310 13.83 21.95 26.14
C GLU A 310 14.96 21.43 27.05
N GLY A 311 15.75 20.47 26.56
CA GLY A 311 16.88 19.88 27.27
C GLY A 311 16.54 18.59 28.05
N LEU A 312 15.31 18.07 27.91
CA LEU A 312 14.87 16.84 28.59
C LEU A 312 15.35 15.57 27.88
N LEU A 313 15.40 15.57 26.54
CA LEU A 313 15.81 14.41 25.75
C LEU A 313 17.30 14.50 25.32
N PRO A 314 18.05 13.38 25.34
CA PRO A 314 17.62 12.02 25.72
C PRO A 314 17.42 11.85 27.24
N LEU A 315 16.51 10.94 27.62
CA LEU A 315 16.20 10.69 29.03
C LEU A 315 17.39 10.08 29.79
N PRO A 316 17.52 10.35 31.11
CA PRO A 316 18.39 9.57 31.99
C PRO A 316 17.92 8.10 32.05
N LYS A 317 18.85 7.19 32.37
CA LYS A 317 18.58 5.74 32.47
C LYS A 317 18.20 5.29 33.88
N ASP A 318 18.33 6.18 34.84
CA ASP A 318 18.05 6.07 36.26
C ASP A 318 16.95 7.06 36.67
N GLY A 319 16.45 6.92 37.90
CA GLY A 319 15.39 7.76 38.45
C GLY A 319 14.02 7.10 38.38
N TYR A 320 12.97 7.91 38.48
CA TYR A 320 11.57 7.46 38.49
C TYR A 320 10.84 7.95 37.25
N ILE A 321 10.39 7.02 36.41
CA ILE A 321 9.76 7.29 35.11
C ILE A 321 8.30 6.87 35.16
N ALA A 322 7.39 7.82 34.95
CA ALA A 322 5.98 7.54 34.74
C ALA A 322 5.69 7.32 33.26
N VAL A 323 5.13 6.18 32.88
CA VAL A 323 4.59 5.91 31.54
C VAL A 323 3.08 5.97 31.61
N ILE A 324 2.50 6.95 30.92
CA ILE A 324 1.08 7.29 31.04
C ILE A 324 0.43 7.17 29.67
N GLY A 325 -0.70 6.47 29.62
CA GLY A 325 -1.51 6.35 28.41
C GLY A 325 -1.64 4.92 27.93
N ARG A 326 -2.87 4.51 27.63
CA ARG A 326 -3.22 3.17 27.17
C ARG A 326 -2.41 2.73 25.95
N SER A 327 -2.06 3.65 25.06
CA SER A 327 -1.25 3.37 23.87
C SER A 327 0.17 2.87 24.18
N ALA A 328 0.67 3.08 25.41
CA ALA A 328 1.95 2.50 25.83
C ALA A 328 1.89 0.97 26.06
N GLN A 329 0.69 0.42 26.33
CA GLN A 329 0.45 -1.03 26.42
C GLN A 329 -0.22 -1.60 25.16
N ALA A 330 -1.04 -0.80 24.48
CA ALA A 330 -1.74 -1.19 23.26
C ALA A 330 -1.31 -0.25 22.11
N ALA A 331 -0.12 -0.50 21.56
CA ALA A 331 0.51 0.38 20.57
C ALA A 331 -0.34 0.56 19.30
N HIS A 332 -0.55 1.81 18.89
CA HIS A 332 -1.18 2.13 17.61
C HIS A 332 -0.12 2.21 16.50
N ILE A 333 0.20 1.06 15.91
CA ILE A 333 1.33 0.91 14.97
C ILE A 333 0.94 1.05 13.48
N GLN A 334 -0.35 0.99 13.17
CA GLN A 334 -0.85 0.96 11.80
C GLN A 334 -2.30 1.47 11.72
N GLY A 335 -2.72 1.86 10.52
CA GLY A 335 -4.11 2.15 10.22
C GLY A 335 -4.97 0.89 10.00
N GLY A 336 -6.20 1.10 9.52
CA GLY A 336 -7.16 0.03 9.24
C GLY A 336 -7.38 -0.21 7.75
N GLY A 337 -8.49 -0.88 7.42
CA GLY A 337 -8.90 -1.11 6.03
C GLY A 337 -8.05 -2.17 5.33
N SER A 338 -7.85 -1.99 4.02
CA SER A 338 -7.21 -3.02 3.20
C SER A 338 -5.69 -3.14 3.44
N SER A 339 -5.07 -2.19 4.13
CA SER A 339 -3.65 -2.22 4.47
C SER A 339 -3.36 -2.85 5.84
N HIS A 340 -4.36 -3.34 6.56
CA HIS A 340 -4.17 -3.91 7.89
C HIS A 340 -3.37 -5.22 7.84
N ILE A 341 -2.22 -5.24 8.50
CA ILE A 341 -1.30 -6.38 8.58
C ILE A 341 -1.53 -7.13 9.89
N ASN A 342 -1.54 -8.47 9.81
CA ASN A 342 -1.41 -9.34 10.97
C ASN A 342 0.09 -9.44 11.34
N PRO A 343 0.57 -8.73 12.37
CA PRO A 343 2.01 -8.62 12.63
C PRO A 343 2.58 -9.94 13.15
N THR A 344 3.80 -10.28 12.73
CA THR A 344 4.59 -11.37 13.34
C THR A 344 4.97 -11.04 14.80
N GLN A 345 5.35 -9.79 15.06
CA GLN A 345 5.80 -9.29 16.35
C GLN A 345 5.38 -7.82 16.54
N VAL A 346 5.21 -7.40 17.79
CA VAL A 346 4.93 -6.01 18.16
C VAL A 346 5.70 -5.67 19.44
N ASP A 347 6.55 -4.66 19.37
CA ASP A 347 7.22 -4.10 20.55
C ASP A 347 6.20 -3.27 21.33
N VAL A 348 6.04 -3.55 22.62
CA VAL A 348 5.11 -2.84 23.51
C VAL A 348 5.87 -1.69 24.18
N PRO A 349 5.52 -0.41 23.93
CA PRO A 349 6.31 0.73 24.40
C PRO A 349 6.65 0.71 25.90
N PHE A 350 5.68 0.37 26.75
CA PHE A 350 5.93 0.25 28.19
C PHE A 350 6.97 -0.83 28.54
N ALA A 351 6.88 -2.00 27.90
CA ALA A 351 7.83 -3.09 28.12
C ALA A 351 9.24 -2.72 27.61
N GLU A 352 9.32 -2.02 26.47
CA GLU A 352 10.59 -1.55 25.92
C GLU A 352 11.25 -0.48 26.80
N VAL A 353 10.47 0.48 27.32
CA VAL A 353 10.99 1.49 28.26
C VAL A 353 11.50 0.81 29.52
N GLN A 354 10.74 -0.13 30.09
CA GLN A 354 11.15 -0.87 31.28
C GLN A 354 12.43 -1.70 31.04
N ALA A 355 12.58 -2.30 29.86
CA ALA A 355 13.77 -3.08 29.51
C ALA A 355 15.02 -2.19 29.29
N LEU A 356 14.86 -1.00 28.72
CA LEU A 356 15.96 -0.08 28.40
C LEU A 356 16.39 0.81 29.56
N ALA A 357 15.47 1.14 30.47
CA ALA A 357 15.70 1.92 31.67
C ALA A 357 15.84 1.00 32.90
N SER A 358 16.73 0.01 32.83
CA SER A 358 16.88 -1.03 33.85
C SER A 358 17.32 -0.50 35.23
N ASP A 359 17.90 0.70 35.28
CA ASP A 359 18.34 1.37 36.50
C ASP A 359 17.30 2.37 37.04
N ALA A 360 16.16 2.51 36.35
CA ALA A 360 15.04 3.35 36.74
C ALA A 360 13.86 2.54 37.30
N GLU A 361 13.10 3.15 38.19
CA GLU A 361 11.77 2.66 38.56
C GLU A 361 10.76 3.16 37.52
N VAL A 362 10.25 2.24 36.69
CA VAL A 362 9.27 2.56 35.64
C VAL A 362 7.88 2.12 36.09
N VAL A 363 6.97 3.09 36.22
CA VAL A 363 5.57 2.85 36.62
C VAL A 363 4.61 3.17 35.49
N TYR A 364 3.45 2.52 35.49
CA TYR A 364 2.44 2.69 34.46
C TYR A 364 1.15 3.26 35.02
N SER A 365 0.53 4.18 34.28
CA SER A 365 -0.85 4.59 34.48
C SER A 365 -1.61 4.62 33.16
N GLN A 366 -2.84 4.10 33.14
CA GLN A 366 -3.61 3.95 31.90
C GLN A 366 -4.03 5.30 31.30
N GLY A 367 -4.35 6.29 32.12
CA GLY A 367 -4.73 7.65 31.70
C GLY A 367 -6.13 7.80 31.07
N TYR A 368 -6.54 6.91 30.16
CA TYR A 368 -7.83 7.03 29.45
C TYR A 368 -8.43 5.66 29.07
N PRO A 369 -9.77 5.56 28.86
CA PRO A 369 -10.43 4.30 28.49
C PRO A 369 -10.20 3.94 27.01
N ALA A 370 -10.70 2.79 26.56
CA ALA A 370 -10.62 2.36 25.16
C ALA A 370 -11.48 3.22 24.21
N GLY A 371 -12.59 3.74 24.73
CA GLY A 371 -13.58 4.49 23.96
C GLY A 371 -13.25 5.98 23.88
N LEU A 372 -14.21 6.74 23.34
CA LEU A 372 -14.11 8.20 23.25
C LEU A 372 -14.58 8.92 24.52
N GLU A 373 -14.94 8.16 25.54
CA GLU A 373 -15.46 8.66 26.80
C GLU A 373 -14.36 9.24 27.68
N PHE A 374 -14.75 10.18 28.54
CA PHE A 374 -13.90 10.73 29.58
C PHE A 374 -14.02 9.91 30.87
N ASP A 375 -12.90 9.69 31.56
CA ASP A 375 -12.88 9.04 32.87
C ASP A 375 -12.00 9.83 33.85
N GLN A 376 -12.65 10.56 34.76
CA GLN A 376 -11.98 11.39 35.76
C GLN A 376 -11.07 10.58 36.68
N THR A 377 -11.44 9.34 37.00
CA THR A 377 -10.68 8.48 37.93
C THR A 377 -9.34 8.08 37.31
N LEU A 378 -9.34 7.75 36.02
CA LEU A 378 -8.12 7.41 35.29
C LEU A 378 -7.18 8.62 35.14
N ILE A 379 -7.75 9.81 34.99
CA ILE A 379 -6.98 11.05 34.91
C ILE A 379 -6.34 11.38 36.25
N GLU A 380 -7.09 11.29 37.35
CA GLU A 380 -6.56 11.52 38.70
C GLU A 380 -5.44 10.54 39.04
N ALA A 381 -5.59 9.27 38.69
CA ALA A 381 -4.54 8.27 38.83
C ALA A 381 -3.29 8.63 38.02
N ALA A 382 -3.43 9.06 36.76
CA ALA A 382 -2.32 9.49 35.92
C ALA A 382 -1.62 10.74 36.47
N VAL A 383 -2.37 11.72 36.99
CA VAL A 383 -1.81 12.92 37.63
C VAL A 383 -1.00 12.53 38.86
N GLN A 384 -1.52 11.66 39.72
CA GLN A 384 -0.79 11.18 40.89
C GLN A 384 0.51 10.48 40.48
N THR A 385 0.45 9.55 39.51
CA THR A 385 1.64 8.86 38.99
C THR A 385 2.69 9.83 38.42
N ALA A 386 2.24 10.91 37.75
CA ALA A 386 3.16 11.93 37.21
C ALA A 386 3.80 12.80 38.29
N GLN A 387 3.08 13.11 39.38
CA GLN A 387 3.58 13.98 40.47
C GLN A 387 4.74 13.34 41.24
N ASP A 388 4.74 12.02 41.33
CA ASP A 388 5.76 11.26 42.05
C ASP A 388 7.00 10.97 41.18
N ALA A 389 7.00 11.38 39.90
CA ALA A 389 8.02 11.04 38.91
C ALA A 389 8.98 12.16 38.54
N ASP A 390 10.23 11.79 38.20
CA ASP A 390 11.22 12.71 37.64
C ASP A 390 10.85 13.12 36.21
N VAL A 391 10.26 12.18 35.46
CA VAL A 391 9.77 12.40 34.10
C VAL A 391 8.52 11.59 33.81
N ALA A 392 7.59 12.16 33.04
CA ALA A 392 6.40 11.48 32.55
C ALA A 392 6.41 11.36 31.02
N LEU A 393 6.27 10.15 30.52
CA LEU A 393 6.09 9.81 29.10
C LEU A 393 4.61 9.60 28.83
N LEU A 394 3.97 10.58 28.18
CA LEU A 394 2.56 10.54 27.81
C LEU A 394 2.41 9.98 26.38
N TYR A 395 1.59 8.94 26.23
CA TYR A 395 1.29 8.24 24.99
C TYR A 395 -0.16 8.43 24.54
#